data_AF-A0AB39U5P0-F1
#
_entry.id   AF-A0AB39U5P0-F1
#
_cell.length_a   1.000
_cell.length_b   1.000
_cell.length_c   1.000
_cell.angle_alpha   90.00
_cell.angle_beta   90.00
_cell.angle_gamma   90.00
#
_symmetry.space_group_name_H-M   'P 1'
#
loop_
_entity.id
_entity.type
_entity.pdbx_description
1 polymer ?
#
loop_
_entity_poly.entity_id
_entity_poly.type
_entity_poly.pdbx_seq_one_letter_code
_entity_poly.pdbx_strand_id
1 'polypeptide(L)'
;MSTDTTRVQIRTSKQLKQQATETLGRMGLDMTGAINMYLQQIVNLQELPFTPTAMDINTQARWEAEHHVGATFSTVGELMKDLNGDD
;
A
#
# COMPACT_ATOMS: atom_id res chain seq x y z
N MET A 1 -10.53 23.94 -19.52
CA MET A 1 -9.55 23.06 -18.85
C MET A 1 -9.09 22.06 -19.89
N SER A 2 -7.81 22.07 -20.27
CA SER A 2 -7.28 21.10 -21.23
C SER A 2 -7.22 19.74 -20.54
N THR A 3 -8.02 18.78 -20.98
CA THR A 3 -7.92 17.38 -20.55
C THR A 3 -6.70 16.79 -21.24
N ASP A 4 -5.52 17.03 -20.68
CA ASP A 4 -4.30 16.39 -21.16
C ASP A 4 -4.34 14.91 -20.78
N THR A 5 -4.47 14.05 -21.79
CA THR A 5 -4.55 12.60 -21.61
C THR A 5 -3.24 11.96 -22.04
N THR A 6 -2.66 11.13 -21.19
CA THR A 6 -1.47 10.34 -21.53
C THR A 6 -1.78 8.85 -21.59
N ARG A 7 -0.96 8.09 -22.32
CA ARG A 7 -1.17 6.66 -22.54
C ARG A 7 -0.43 5.81 -21.51
N VAL A 8 -1.14 4.90 -20.86
CA VAL A 8 -0.55 3.86 -20.01
C VAL A 8 -0.47 2.55 -20.79
N GLN A 9 0.71 1.92 -20.81
CA GLN A 9 0.92 0.59 -21.40
C GLN A 9 1.32 -0.40 -20.30
N ILE A 10 0.55 -1.48 -20.15
CA ILE A 10 0.75 -2.49 -19.11
C ILE A 10 0.98 -3.84 -19.77
N ARG A 11 2.09 -4.51 -19.42
CA ARG A 11 2.33 -5.91 -19.79
C ARG A 11 1.65 -6.82 -18.76
N THR A 12 0.88 -7.78 -19.23
CA THR A 12 0.19 -8.76 -18.39
C THR A 12 -0.07 -10.05 -19.17
N SER A 13 -0.46 -11.11 -18.49
CA SER A 13 -0.84 -12.37 -19.15
C SER A 13 -2.20 -12.23 -19.84
N LYS A 14 -2.37 -12.94 -20.96
CA LYS A 14 -3.64 -12.96 -21.71
C LYS A 14 -4.80 -13.45 -20.82
N GLN A 15 -4.54 -14.50 -20.04
CA GLN A 15 -5.53 -15.08 -19.13
C GLN A 15 -5.96 -14.09 -18.05
N LEU A 16 -5.01 -13.41 -17.40
CA LEU A 16 -5.33 -12.42 -16.36
C LEU A 16 -6.15 -11.27 -16.93
N LYS A 17 -5.75 -10.74 -18.10
CA LYS A 17 -6.53 -9.69 -18.78
C LYS A 17 -7.96 -10.12 -19.04
N GLN A 18 -8.18 -11.34 -19.53
CA GLN A 18 -9.52 -11.84 -19.82
C GLN A 18 -10.36 -11.96 -18.55
N GLN A 19 -9.84 -12.61 -17.52
CA GLN A 19 -10.54 -12.81 -16.25
C GLN A 19 -10.88 -11.47 -15.57
N ALA A 20 -9.94 -10.52 -15.58
CA ALA A 20 -10.18 -9.17 -15.05
C ALA A 20 -11.26 -8.44 -15.85
N THR A 21 -11.24 -8.51 -17.18
CA THR A 21 -12.25 -7.86 -18.04
C THR A 21 -13.65 -8.43 -17.78
N GLU A 22 -13.80 -9.75 -17.70
CA GLU A 22 -15.09 -10.38 -17.40
C GLU A 22 -15.58 -10.02 -16.00
N THR A 23 -14.68 -9.96 -15.03
CA THR A 23 -15.00 -9.60 -13.63
C THR A 23 -15.45 -8.16 -13.51
N LEU A 24 -14.72 -7.23 -14.12
CA LEU A 24 -15.07 -5.81 -14.16
C LEU A 24 -16.39 -5.59 -14.92
N GLY A 25 -16.60 -6.32 -16.02
CA GLY A 25 -17.85 -6.26 -16.79
C GLY A 25 -19.08 -6.64 -15.95
N ARG A 26 -18.97 -7.65 -15.07
CA ARG A 26 -20.04 -7.98 -14.11
C ARG A 26 -20.32 -6.86 -13.10
N MET A 27 -19.35 -5.98 -12.87
CA MET A 27 -19.47 -4.80 -12.00
C MET A 27 -19.89 -3.53 -12.78
N GLY A 28 -20.13 -3.64 -14.11
CA GLY A 28 -20.44 -2.49 -14.96
C GLY A 28 -19.24 -1.57 -15.22
N LEU A 29 -18.02 -2.07 -15.07
CA LEU A 29 -16.78 -1.31 -15.22
C LEU A 29 -15.93 -1.86 -16.36
N ASP A 30 -15.23 -0.98 -17.07
CA ASP A 30 -14.24 -1.37 -18.07
C ASP A 30 -12.81 -1.31 -17.50
N MET A 31 -11.84 -1.83 -18.26
CA MET A 31 -10.45 -1.86 -17.81
C MET A 31 -9.88 -0.45 -17.60
N THR A 32 -10.21 0.49 -18.48
CA THR A 32 -9.70 1.87 -18.39
C THR A 32 -10.24 2.57 -17.15
N GLY A 33 -11.54 2.45 -16.88
CA GLY A 33 -12.17 2.98 -15.68
C GLY A 33 -11.56 2.39 -14.41
N ALA A 34 -11.36 1.07 -14.37
CA ALA A 34 -10.75 0.40 -13.22
C ALA A 34 -9.31 0.88 -12.96
N ILE A 35 -8.48 1.01 -14.01
CA ILE A 35 -7.09 1.49 -13.86
C ILE A 35 -7.06 2.95 -13.41
N ASN A 36 -7.94 3.82 -13.94
CA ASN A 36 -8.01 5.20 -13.49
C ASN A 36 -8.46 5.31 -12.03
N MET A 37 -9.45 4.51 -11.61
CA MET A 37 -9.87 4.45 -10.21
C MET A 37 -8.73 3.99 -9.29
N TYR A 38 -7.98 2.97 -9.71
CA TYR A 38 -6.80 2.49 -8.98
C TYR A 38 -5.75 3.58 -8.78
N LEU A 39 -5.40 4.31 -9.84
CA LEU A 39 -4.44 5.42 -9.78
C LEU A 39 -4.95 6.57 -8.90
N GLN A 40 -6.23 6.91 -9.01
CA GLN A 40 -6.85 7.95 -8.20
C GLN A 40 -6.82 7.58 -6.71
N GLN A 41 -7.06 6.32 -6.37
CA GLN A 41 -7.02 5.85 -4.99
C GLN A 41 -5.63 6.00 -4.37
N ILE A 42 -4.57 5.67 -5.12
CA ILE A 42 -3.18 5.88 -4.69
C ILE A 42 -2.92 7.36 -4.39
N VAL A 43 -3.34 8.24 -5.30
CA VAL A 43 -3.12 9.69 -5.13
C VAL A 43 -3.91 10.22 -3.93
N ASN A 44 -5.14 9.75 -3.72
CA ASN A 44 -5.99 10.24 -2.65
C ASN A 44 -5.53 9.79 -1.27
N LEU A 45 -5.12 8.53 -1.14
CA LEU A 45 -4.77 7.95 0.16
C LEU A 45 -3.27 7.97 0.45
N GLN A 46 -2.43 8.27 -0.55
CA GLN A 46 -0.97 8.21 -0.43
C GLN A 46 -0.46 6.82 0.01
N GLU A 47 -1.21 5.76 -0.34
CA GLU A 47 -0.89 4.37 -0.02
C GLU A 47 -1.33 3.43 -1.14
N LEU A 48 -0.90 2.17 -1.06
CA LEU A 48 -1.39 1.15 -1.98
C LEU A 48 -2.87 0.86 -1.69
N PRO A 49 -3.72 0.75 -2.72
CA PRO A 49 -5.16 0.56 -2.55
C PRO A 49 -5.52 -0.91 -2.29
N PHE A 50 -4.60 -1.64 -1.68
CA PHE A 50 -4.73 -2.97 -1.12
C PHE A 50 -3.58 -3.16 -0.11
N THR A 51 -3.82 -3.96 0.93
CA THR A 51 -2.79 -4.28 1.91
C THR A 51 -1.84 -5.34 1.34
N PRO A 52 -0.53 -5.05 1.15
CA PRO A 52 0.42 -6.07 0.72
C PRO A 52 0.57 -7.12 1.82
N THR A 53 0.30 -8.39 1.52
CA THR A 53 0.35 -9.48 2.50
C THR A 53 1.72 -10.17 2.58
N ALA A 54 2.69 -9.75 1.76
CA ALA A 54 3.89 -10.54 1.48
C ALA A 54 4.95 -10.55 2.59
N MET A 55 5.01 -9.54 3.47
CA MET A 55 5.81 -9.64 4.70
C MET A 55 5.53 -8.44 5.58
N ASP A 56 4.83 -8.68 6.68
CA ASP A 56 4.80 -7.75 7.80
C ASP A 56 6.17 -7.85 8.50
N ILE A 57 7.19 -7.18 7.94
CA ILE A 57 8.55 -7.14 8.51
C ILE A 57 8.55 -6.60 9.94
N ASN A 58 7.44 -5.93 10.33
CA ASN A 58 7.22 -5.33 11.63
C ASN A 58 6.14 -6.06 12.44
N THR A 59 5.82 -7.33 12.11
CA THR A 59 4.79 -8.09 12.84
C THR A 59 5.07 -8.08 14.35
N GLN A 60 6.35 -8.22 14.72
CA GLN A 60 6.81 -8.17 16.10
C GLN A 60 6.63 -6.77 16.70
N ALA A 61 7.05 -5.71 16.02
CA ALA A 61 6.88 -4.33 16.51
C ALA A 61 5.40 -3.93 16.66
N ARG A 62 4.52 -4.41 15.78
CA ARG A 62 3.06 -4.24 15.92
C ARG A 62 2.51 -4.98 17.13
N TRP A 63 2.91 -6.24 17.30
CA TRP A 63 2.52 -7.02 18.47
C TRP A 63 3.01 -6.38 19.78
N GLU A 64 4.27 -5.93 19.81
CA GLU A 64 4.89 -5.21 20.93
C GLU A 64 4.12 -3.91 21.26
N ALA A 65 3.76 -3.11 20.26
CA ALA A 65 2.96 -1.91 20.46
C ALA A 65 1.52 -2.20 20.94
N GLU A 66 0.85 -3.19 20.35
CA GLU A 66 -0.52 -3.58 20.72
C GLU A 66 -0.60 -4.16 22.15
N HIS A 67 0.40 -4.94 22.54
CA HIS A 67 0.47 -5.56 23.87
C HIS A 67 1.21 -4.71 24.91
N HIS A 68 1.65 -3.50 24.55
CA HIS A 68 2.48 -2.64 25.42
C HIS A 68 3.74 -3.36 25.94
N VAL A 69 4.29 -4.26 25.13
CA VAL A 69 5.50 -5.02 25.42
C VAL A 69 6.65 -4.32 24.70
N GLY A 70 7.48 -3.58 25.43
CA GLY A 70 8.61 -2.87 24.88
C GLY A 70 9.41 -2.15 25.96
N ALA A 71 10.61 -1.67 25.63
CA ALA A 71 11.40 -0.87 26.56
C ALA A 71 10.69 0.47 26.83
N THR A 72 10.46 0.77 28.11
CA THR A 72 9.97 2.08 28.54
C THR A 72 11.13 2.92 29.03
N PHE A 73 11.15 4.19 28.63
CA PHE A 73 12.20 5.12 29.03
C PHE A 73 11.58 6.26 29.82
N SER A 74 12.28 6.73 30.86
CA SER A 74 11.78 7.80 31.71
C SER A 74 12.03 9.18 31.10
N THR A 75 12.96 9.26 30.13
CA THR A 75 13.31 10.50 29.44
C THR A 75 13.56 10.27 27.95
N VAL A 76 13.39 11.32 27.15
CA VAL A 76 13.75 11.32 25.73
C VAL A 76 15.25 11.03 25.53
N GLY A 77 16.10 11.45 26.47
CA GLY A 77 17.54 11.19 26.41
C GLY A 77 17.89 9.70 26.53
N GLU A 78 17.22 8.96 27.41
CA GLU A 78 17.39 7.50 27.53
C GLU A 78 16.91 6.77 26.27
N LEU A 79 15.75 7.17 25.72
CA LEU A 79 15.23 6.61 24.46
C LEU A 79 16.20 6.82 23.29
N MET A 80 16.74 8.04 23.13
CA MET A 80 17.64 8.35 22.02
C MET A 80 19.00 7.64 22.17
N LYS A 81 19.45 7.36 23.40
CA LYS A 81 20.66 6.58 23.65
C LYS A 81 20.52 5.12 23.20
N ASP A 82 19.37 4.50 23.49
CA ASP A 82 19.06 3.13 23.08
C ASP A 82 18.92 3.01 21.54
N LEU A 83 18.21 3.94 20.91
CA LEU A 83 17.96 3.94 19.46
C LEU A 83 19.20 4.18 18.60
N ASN A 84 20.12 5.03 19.06
CA ASN A 84 21.31 5.37 18.29
C ASN A 84 22.44 4.34 18.41
N GLY A 85 22.29 3.32 19.27
CA GLY A 85 23.27 2.26 19.44
C GLY A 85 24.66 2.83 19.75
N ASP A 86 24.79 3.57 20.86
CA ASP A 86 26.10 4.00 21.35
C ASP A 86 26.77 2.83 22.09
N ASP A 87 27.89 2.34 21.53
CA ASP A 87 29.06 2.03 22.37
C ASP A 87 29.68 3.36 22.86
#